data_AF-A0A7V5PXC1-F1
#
_entry.id   AF-A0A7V5PXC1-F1
#
_cell.length_a   1.000
_cell.length_b   1.000
_cell.length_c   1.000
_cell.angle_alpha   90.00
_cell.angle_beta   90.00
_cell.angle_gamma   90.00
#
_symmetry.space_group_name_H-M   'P 1'
#
loop_
_entity.id
_entity.type
_entity.pdbx_description
1 polymer ?
#
loop_
_entity_poly.entity_id
_entity_poly.type
_entity_poly.pdbx_seq_one_letter_code
_entity_poly.pdbx_strand_id
1 'polypeptide(L)'
;LLKDPTDAQLIATGFNRNHVTTNEGGSIKEEVYVRNVVDRVVTFGTVFMGMTFDCSRCHDHKYDPFTMDDFYSLFAYFNSLDGTAMDKNIKDPPPILRKVLPEQQEELDRSRTELASWKQKLKDRVARFDYAEPKSDEALQPQETVWVEDALPEGAKPSGPWQFVTAPSPVFSGEKASTQTAKGRDQHFFTEAKPLTIKEGDRLVAYVFLDPDDPPKEIMLQWNDGSWEHRAFWGEDRIDWGKKGTASRRRIGDLPKLGEWVRLEVPASDVGLKRGAKVNGWAFTQFDGTVFWDKAGVVGKHGYTSLAKWLEDQRAKPEKGLPKEVAKAIRVEPAKRTAAQDKLLREYFIEHVYVVARKEFKTIHDQIQKLQSRIESIQKKAPTTLIFREKKKPRQAYYLHRGEYDQKRHKVSRRPPKSLPPLPEGAPNNRLGLARWLVSPDHPLTSRVAVNRFWAQVFGTGIVKTAEDFGVQGERPSHPKLLDWLAVDFRESGWDVKHLMKQL
;
A
#
# COMPACT_ATOMS: atom_id res chain seq x y z
N LEU A 1 -8.52 -17.23 -24.43
CA LEU A 1 -8.21 -15.80 -24.66
C LEU A 1 -6.90 -15.73 -25.44
N LEU A 2 -6.54 -14.57 -26.02
CA LEU A 2 -5.30 -14.41 -26.80
C LEU A 2 -4.09 -14.89 -25.99
N LYS A 3 -3.15 -15.56 -26.67
CA LYS A 3 -1.86 -15.92 -26.10
C LYS A 3 -1.01 -14.64 -26.08
N ASP A 4 -0.56 -14.23 -24.90
CA ASP A 4 0.28 -13.04 -24.69
C ASP A 4 -0.31 -11.75 -25.30
N PRO A 5 -1.50 -11.30 -24.85
CA PRO A 5 -2.14 -10.12 -25.43
C PRO A 5 -1.33 -8.85 -25.19
N THR A 6 -1.27 -7.98 -26.19
CA THR A 6 -0.69 -6.64 -26.03
C THR A 6 -1.56 -5.77 -25.13
N ASP A 7 -0.99 -4.71 -24.56
CA ASP A 7 -1.74 -3.75 -23.76
C ASP A 7 -2.92 -3.15 -24.54
N ALA A 8 -2.72 -2.81 -25.82
CA ALA A 8 -3.78 -2.31 -26.69
C ALA A 8 -4.94 -3.31 -26.82
N GLN A 9 -4.64 -4.61 -26.96
CA GLN A 9 -5.65 -5.66 -27.02
C GLN A 9 -6.40 -5.79 -25.70
N LEU A 10 -5.72 -5.66 -24.55
CA LEU A 10 -6.37 -5.67 -23.24
C LEU A 10 -7.26 -4.43 -23.05
N ILE A 11 -6.77 -3.25 -23.41
CA ILE A 11 -7.50 -1.98 -23.33
C ILE A 11 -8.78 -2.05 -24.16
N ALA A 12 -8.72 -2.59 -25.39
CA ALA A 12 -9.89 -2.76 -26.24
C ALA A 12 -11.00 -3.58 -25.56
N THR A 13 -10.64 -4.56 -24.71
CA THR A 13 -11.65 -5.33 -23.95
C THR A 13 -12.39 -4.51 -22.89
N GLY A 14 -11.84 -3.36 -22.49
CA GLY A 14 -12.46 -2.41 -21.57
C GLY A 14 -13.82 -1.92 -22.02
N PHE A 15 -14.10 -1.92 -23.34
CA PHE A 15 -15.44 -1.67 -23.89
C PHE A 15 -16.53 -2.50 -23.18
N ASN A 16 -16.30 -3.80 -22.97
CA ASN A 16 -17.23 -4.69 -22.28
C ASN A 16 -17.17 -4.58 -20.74
N ARG A 17 -16.39 -3.66 -20.18
CA ARG A 17 -16.25 -3.41 -18.73
C ARG A 17 -16.83 -2.06 -18.31
N ASN A 18 -17.09 -1.15 -19.25
CA ASN A 18 -17.61 0.20 -19.04
C ASN A 18 -19.12 0.24 -18.74
N HIS A 19 -19.57 -0.60 -17.82
CA HIS A 19 -20.92 -0.52 -17.28
C HIS A 19 -20.94 0.31 -16.00
N VAL A 20 -22.13 0.78 -15.61
CA VAL A 20 -22.34 1.47 -14.33
C VAL A 20 -21.89 0.59 -13.15
N THR A 21 -21.15 1.16 -12.20
CA THR A 21 -20.75 0.49 -10.96
C THR A 21 -21.41 1.16 -9.76
N THR A 22 -21.55 0.43 -8.66
CA THR A 22 -22.09 0.97 -7.41
C THR A 22 -21.48 0.26 -6.22
N ASN A 23 -21.54 0.91 -5.07
CA ASN A 23 -21.38 0.31 -3.75
C ASN A 23 -22.35 0.97 -2.75
N GLU A 24 -23.52 1.37 -3.25
CA GLU A 24 -24.60 1.97 -2.45
C GLU A 24 -25.18 0.96 -1.45
N GLY A 25 -25.48 1.44 -0.24
CA GLY A 25 -26.15 0.65 0.78
C GLY A 25 -27.52 0.17 0.30
N GLY A 26 -27.82 -1.12 0.50
CA GLY A 26 -29.07 -1.75 0.02
C GLY A 26 -28.97 -2.45 -1.34
N SER A 27 -27.89 -2.24 -2.10
CA SER A 27 -27.67 -2.96 -3.36
C SER A 27 -27.51 -4.47 -3.15
N ILE A 28 -28.26 -5.28 -3.91
CA ILE A 28 -28.12 -6.73 -3.91
C ILE A 28 -27.00 -7.14 -4.87
N LYS A 29 -25.93 -7.73 -4.34
CA LYS A 29 -24.71 -8.07 -5.12
C LYS A 29 -24.98 -8.91 -6.37
N GLU A 30 -25.88 -9.88 -6.27
CA GLU A 30 -26.21 -10.77 -7.39
C GLU A 30 -27.05 -10.06 -8.46
N GLU A 31 -28.00 -9.22 -8.04
CA GLU A 31 -28.80 -8.39 -8.95
C GLU A 31 -27.91 -7.45 -9.76
N VAL A 32 -27.01 -6.71 -9.08
CA VAL A 32 -26.04 -5.83 -9.73
C VAL A 32 -25.15 -6.62 -10.69
N TYR A 33 -24.72 -7.82 -10.30
CA TYR A 33 -23.93 -8.68 -11.18
C TYR A 33 -24.70 -9.03 -12.45
N VAL A 34 -25.93 -9.53 -12.33
CA VAL A 34 -26.77 -9.93 -13.46
C VAL A 34 -27.07 -8.73 -14.37
N ARG A 35 -27.44 -7.58 -13.79
CA ARG A 35 -27.66 -6.33 -14.52
C ARG A 35 -26.44 -5.94 -15.35
N ASN A 36 -25.25 -6.00 -14.76
CA ASN A 36 -24.02 -5.68 -15.48
C ASN A 36 -23.72 -6.67 -16.61
N VAL A 37 -24.14 -7.94 -16.51
CA VAL A 37 -23.97 -8.90 -17.60
C VAL A 37 -25.01 -8.66 -18.70
N VAL A 38 -26.26 -8.36 -18.33
CA VAL A 38 -27.32 -7.95 -19.26
C VAL A 38 -26.87 -6.75 -20.09
N ASP A 39 -26.35 -5.70 -19.44
CA ASP A 39 -25.83 -4.50 -20.08
C ASP A 39 -24.78 -4.81 -21.17
N ARG A 40 -23.89 -5.77 -20.91
CA ARG A 40 -22.89 -6.21 -21.89
C ARG A 40 -23.49 -6.94 -23.07
N VAL A 41 -24.49 -7.79 -22.84
CA VAL A 41 -25.18 -8.53 -23.91
C VAL A 41 -25.92 -7.55 -24.81
N VAL A 42 -26.66 -6.62 -24.21
CA VAL A 42 -27.41 -5.57 -24.93
C VAL A 42 -26.44 -4.68 -25.70
N THR A 43 -25.40 -4.15 -25.04
CA THR A 43 -24.38 -3.32 -25.70
C THR A 43 -23.69 -4.06 -26.84
N PHE A 44 -23.33 -5.34 -26.65
CA PHE A 44 -22.73 -6.15 -27.69
C PHE A 44 -23.68 -6.30 -28.90
N GLY A 45 -24.95 -6.61 -28.67
CA GLY A 45 -25.96 -6.76 -29.71
C GLY A 45 -26.22 -5.47 -30.47
N THR A 46 -26.44 -4.37 -29.76
CA THR A 46 -26.71 -3.06 -30.35
C THR A 46 -25.51 -2.54 -31.12
N VAL A 47 -24.31 -2.56 -30.54
CA VAL A 47 -23.13 -1.93 -31.14
C VAL A 47 -22.55 -2.76 -32.28
N PHE A 48 -22.46 -4.08 -32.15
CA PHE A 48 -21.79 -4.89 -33.17
C PHE A 48 -22.71 -5.57 -34.17
N MET A 49 -23.98 -5.78 -33.81
CA MET A 49 -24.96 -6.41 -34.70
C MET A 49 -26.07 -5.44 -35.12
N GLY A 50 -26.20 -4.27 -34.48
CA GLY A 50 -27.28 -3.34 -34.78
C GLY A 50 -28.64 -3.95 -34.47
N MET A 51 -28.75 -4.78 -33.42
CA MET A 51 -29.99 -5.48 -33.09
C MET A 51 -30.44 -5.17 -31.66
N THR A 52 -31.75 -5.13 -31.46
CA THR A 52 -32.41 -4.84 -30.18
C THR A 52 -32.59 -6.11 -29.35
N PHE A 53 -31.57 -6.48 -28.57
CA PHE A 53 -31.59 -7.71 -27.74
C PHE A 53 -32.30 -7.58 -26.39
N ASP A 54 -32.55 -6.38 -25.87
CA ASP A 54 -33.00 -6.18 -24.48
C ASP A 54 -34.34 -6.87 -24.17
N CYS A 55 -35.31 -6.82 -25.08
CA CYS A 55 -36.61 -7.49 -24.90
C CYS A 55 -36.47 -9.01 -24.70
N SER A 56 -35.44 -9.61 -25.34
CA SER A 56 -35.17 -11.05 -25.28
C SER A 56 -34.73 -11.54 -23.90
N ARG A 57 -34.50 -10.63 -22.94
CA ARG A 57 -34.19 -11.01 -21.56
C ARG A 57 -35.41 -11.57 -20.82
N CYS A 58 -36.63 -11.21 -21.23
CA CYS A 58 -37.86 -11.54 -20.49
C CYS A 58 -38.82 -12.44 -21.27
N HIS A 59 -38.84 -12.34 -22.60
CA HIS A 59 -39.66 -13.12 -23.52
C HIS A 59 -38.95 -13.25 -24.88
N ASP A 60 -39.35 -14.17 -25.75
CA ASP A 60 -38.81 -14.22 -27.11
C ASP A 60 -39.08 -12.92 -27.86
N HIS A 61 -38.13 -12.46 -28.66
CA HIS A 61 -38.28 -11.20 -29.38
C HIS A 61 -39.52 -11.25 -30.30
N LYS A 62 -40.30 -10.16 -30.31
CA LYS A 62 -41.63 -10.16 -30.94
C LYS A 62 -41.59 -10.27 -32.47
N TYR A 63 -40.57 -9.70 -33.11
CA TYR A 63 -40.49 -9.55 -34.57
C TYR A 63 -39.26 -10.24 -35.16
N ASP A 64 -38.08 -9.93 -34.64
CA ASP A 64 -36.84 -10.59 -35.03
C ASP A 64 -36.70 -12.01 -34.46
N PRO A 65 -36.00 -12.92 -35.16
CA PRO A 65 -35.89 -14.34 -34.80
C PRO A 65 -34.85 -14.57 -33.68
N PHE A 66 -35.00 -13.85 -32.56
CA PHE A 66 -34.17 -14.02 -31.37
C PHE A 66 -35.00 -14.52 -30.20
N THR A 67 -34.54 -15.61 -29.59
CA THR A 67 -35.19 -16.24 -28.45
C THR A 67 -34.54 -15.81 -27.13
N MET A 68 -35.24 -16.04 -26.01
CA MET A 68 -34.64 -15.92 -24.68
C MET A 68 -33.41 -16.81 -24.52
N ASP A 69 -33.44 -18.01 -25.12
CA ASP A 69 -32.30 -18.91 -25.12
C ASP A 69 -31.09 -18.31 -25.85
N ASP A 70 -31.29 -17.58 -26.95
CA ASP A 70 -30.22 -16.86 -27.64
C ASP A 70 -29.63 -15.77 -26.73
N PHE A 71 -30.48 -15.00 -26.05
CA PHE A 71 -30.05 -13.97 -25.09
C PHE A 71 -29.19 -14.57 -23.96
N TYR A 72 -29.65 -15.64 -23.30
CA TYR A 72 -28.89 -16.26 -22.21
C TYR A 72 -27.66 -17.04 -22.68
N SER A 73 -27.64 -17.50 -23.94
CA SER A 73 -26.44 -18.08 -24.55
C SER A 73 -25.36 -17.03 -24.78
N LEU A 74 -25.75 -15.82 -25.21
CA LEU A 74 -24.85 -14.67 -25.28
C LEU A 74 -24.41 -14.20 -23.89
N PHE A 75 -25.33 -14.15 -22.92
CA PHE A 75 -25.05 -13.87 -21.51
C PHE A 75 -23.92 -14.74 -20.97
N ALA A 76 -23.90 -16.03 -21.31
CA ALA A 76 -22.88 -16.98 -20.87
C ALA A 76 -21.44 -16.61 -21.31
N TYR A 77 -21.25 -15.84 -22.39
CA TYR A 77 -19.93 -15.33 -22.79
C TYR A 77 -19.43 -14.21 -21.87
N PHE A 78 -20.33 -13.39 -21.32
CA PHE A 78 -20.00 -12.21 -20.51
C PHE A 78 -20.15 -12.43 -18.99
N ASN A 79 -20.78 -13.54 -18.58
CA ASN A 79 -21.06 -13.91 -17.19
C ASN A 79 -19.83 -14.29 -16.34
N SER A 80 -18.61 -13.95 -16.74
CA SER A 80 -17.38 -14.48 -16.09
C SER A 80 -16.28 -13.45 -15.91
N LEU A 81 -16.63 -12.19 -15.68
CA LEU A 81 -15.65 -11.15 -15.33
C LEU A 81 -14.87 -11.51 -14.06
N ASP A 82 -13.55 -11.37 -14.11
CA ASP A 82 -12.61 -11.46 -12.99
C ASP A 82 -12.62 -10.18 -12.15
N GLY A 83 -13.79 -9.86 -11.60
CA GLY A 83 -14.05 -8.68 -10.78
C GLY A 83 -15.25 -8.90 -9.86
N THR A 84 -15.50 -7.95 -8.98
CA THR A 84 -16.69 -7.92 -8.12
C THR A 84 -17.82 -7.18 -8.81
N ALA A 85 -19.08 -7.51 -8.46
CA ALA A 85 -20.25 -6.81 -8.97
C ALA A 85 -20.26 -5.32 -8.57
N MET A 86 -19.82 -5.06 -7.33
CA MET A 86 -19.76 -3.73 -6.71
C MET A 86 -18.31 -3.23 -6.68
N ASP A 87 -18.15 -1.92 -6.74
CA ASP A 87 -16.83 -1.26 -6.81
C ASP A 87 -16.18 -1.02 -5.44
N LYS A 88 -16.90 -1.23 -4.33
CA LYS A 88 -16.40 -0.99 -2.96
C LYS A 88 -15.94 0.46 -2.69
N ASN A 89 -16.39 1.43 -3.48
CA ASN A 89 -15.92 2.82 -3.44
C ASN A 89 -14.39 2.95 -3.61
N ILE A 90 -13.74 2.01 -4.29
CA ILE A 90 -12.31 2.11 -4.62
C ILE A 90 -12.12 2.69 -6.02
N LYS A 91 -11.09 3.53 -6.20
CA LYS A 91 -10.80 4.22 -7.47
C LYS A 91 -10.66 3.26 -8.66
N ASP A 92 -9.95 2.15 -8.46
CA ASP A 92 -9.58 1.23 -9.54
C ASP A 92 -10.17 -0.18 -9.31
N PRO A 93 -11.49 -0.39 -9.48
CA PRO A 93 -12.12 -1.68 -9.20
C PRO A 93 -11.70 -2.73 -10.25
N PRO A 94 -11.16 -3.89 -9.84
CA PRO A 94 -10.65 -4.88 -10.77
C PRO A 94 -11.74 -5.47 -11.69
N PRO A 95 -11.37 -5.97 -12.88
CA PRO A 95 -10.00 -6.03 -13.39
C PRO A 95 -9.57 -4.75 -14.12
N ILE A 96 -8.33 -4.34 -13.86
CA ILE A 96 -7.68 -3.18 -14.46
C ILE A 96 -6.37 -3.59 -15.14
N LEU A 97 -5.95 -2.80 -16.11
CA LEU A 97 -4.57 -2.72 -16.55
C LEU A 97 -3.95 -1.46 -15.95
N ARG A 98 -2.79 -1.62 -15.31
CA ARG A 98 -1.96 -0.51 -14.86
C ARG A 98 -0.78 -0.41 -15.80
N LYS A 99 -0.62 0.73 -16.45
CA LYS A 99 0.42 0.93 -17.45
C LYS A 99 1.41 1.97 -16.96
N VAL A 100 2.61 1.53 -16.62
CA VAL A 100 3.75 2.43 -16.47
C VAL A 100 4.03 3.04 -17.84
N LEU A 101 3.97 4.37 -17.91
CA LEU A 101 4.19 5.10 -19.14
C LEU A 101 5.68 5.07 -19.52
N PRO A 102 6.04 5.18 -20.81
CA PRO A 102 7.44 5.13 -21.24
C PRO A 102 8.35 6.09 -20.47
N GLU A 103 7.89 7.31 -20.18
CA GLU A 103 8.63 8.31 -19.40
C GLU A 103 8.86 7.89 -17.93
N GLN A 104 7.97 7.05 -17.37
CA GLN A 104 8.11 6.50 -16.01
C GLN A 104 8.94 5.22 -16.00
N GLN A 105 9.07 4.54 -17.15
CA GLN A 105 9.74 3.25 -17.28
C GLN A 105 11.24 3.39 -17.07
N GLU A 106 11.86 4.45 -17.61
CA GLU A 106 13.28 4.73 -17.40
C GLU A 106 13.62 4.95 -15.92
N GLU A 107 12.80 5.74 -15.20
CA GLU A 107 13.00 5.96 -13.77
C GLU A 107 12.80 4.68 -12.95
N LEU A 108 11.82 3.86 -13.34
CA LEU A 108 11.53 2.57 -12.70
C LEU A 108 12.70 1.61 -12.86
N ASP A 109 13.26 1.49 -14.07
CA ASP A 109 14.36 0.59 -14.38
C ASP A 109 15.68 1.04 -13.74
N ARG A 110 15.94 2.36 -13.72
CA ARG A 110 17.04 2.93 -12.94
C ARG A 110 16.90 2.59 -11.46
N SER A 111 15.73 2.83 -10.86
CA SER A 111 15.48 2.55 -9.44
C SER A 111 15.62 1.07 -9.09
N ARG A 112 15.22 0.17 -10.00
CA ARG A 112 15.42 -1.29 -9.85
C ARG A 112 16.88 -1.69 -9.93
N THR A 113 17.63 -1.09 -10.84
CA THR A 113 19.07 -1.33 -10.99
C THR A 113 19.82 -0.87 -9.73
N GLU A 114 19.53 0.32 -9.23
CA GLU A 114 20.08 0.83 -7.97
C GLU A 114 19.70 -0.07 -6.78
N LEU A 115 18.44 -0.52 -6.72
CA LEU A 115 17.98 -1.42 -5.65
C LEU A 115 18.74 -2.75 -5.67
N ALA A 116 18.95 -3.32 -6.86
CA ALA A 116 19.73 -4.54 -7.03
C ALA A 116 21.18 -4.34 -6.58
N SER A 117 21.80 -3.21 -6.95
CA SER A 117 23.15 -2.84 -6.51
C SER A 117 23.25 -2.72 -4.99
N TRP A 118 22.32 -2.02 -4.34
CA TRP A 118 22.31 -1.89 -2.87
C TRP A 118 22.06 -3.21 -2.15
N LYS A 119 21.18 -4.08 -2.68
CA LYS A 119 20.98 -5.43 -2.15
C LYS A 119 22.23 -6.30 -2.28
N GLN A 120 22.95 -6.18 -3.39
CA GLN A 120 24.21 -6.89 -3.58
C GLN A 120 25.28 -6.35 -2.64
N LYS A 121 25.39 -5.02 -2.47
CA LYS A 121 26.28 -4.38 -1.51
C LYS A 121 26.00 -4.81 -0.07
N LEU A 122 24.73 -4.92 0.33
CA LEU A 122 24.33 -5.46 1.64
C LEU A 122 24.89 -6.87 1.83
N LYS A 123 24.60 -7.77 0.89
CA LYS A 123 25.04 -9.17 0.92
C LYS A 123 26.56 -9.28 1.01
N ASP A 124 27.30 -8.54 0.17
CA ASP A 124 28.75 -8.57 0.16
C ASP A 124 29.35 -8.00 1.45
N ARG A 125 28.73 -6.93 1.99
CA ARG A 125 29.21 -6.31 3.23
C ARG A 125 29.01 -7.23 4.43
N VAL A 126 27.86 -7.88 4.55
CA VAL A 126 27.61 -8.88 5.61
C VAL A 126 28.62 -10.03 5.52
N ALA A 127 28.85 -10.57 4.31
CA ALA A 127 29.76 -11.69 4.10
C ALA A 127 31.23 -11.37 4.42
N ARG A 128 31.66 -10.13 4.15
CA ARG A 128 33.04 -9.66 4.40
C ARG A 128 33.22 -8.93 5.72
N PHE A 129 32.18 -8.86 6.55
CA PHE A 129 32.28 -8.16 7.83
C PHE A 129 33.22 -8.94 8.76
N ASP A 130 34.28 -8.27 9.22
CA ASP A 130 35.22 -8.82 10.17
C ASP A 130 34.59 -8.82 11.56
N TYR A 131 34.13 -9.99 11.97
CA TYR A 131 33.53 -10.23 13.26
C TYR A 131 34.28 -11.37 13.93
N ALA A 132 34.87 -11.05 15.08
CA ALA A 132 35.48 -11.98 16.01
C ALA A 132 34.67 -12.00 17.31
N GLU A 133 34.39 -13.21 17.81
CA GLU A 133 33.67 -13.38 19.08
C GLU A 133 34.53 -12.85 20.24
N PRO A 134 34.02 -11.89 21.05
CA PRO A 134 34.78 -11.34 22.17
C PRO A 134 34.95 -12.37 23.30
N LYS A 135 36.06 -12.27 24.04
CA LYS A 135 36.40 -13.19 25.14
C LYS A 135 35.63 -12.92 26.45
N SER A 136 35.09 -11.72 26.66
CA SER A 136 34.26 -11.37 27.82
C SER A 136 33.21 -10.31 27.46
N ASP A 137 32.11 -10.27 28.23
CA ASP A 137 31.01 -9.28 28.13
C ASP A 137 31.43 -7.86 28.58
N GLU A 138 32.67 -7.67 29.05
CA GLU A 138 33.15 -6.37 29.56
C GLU A 138 33.29 -5.30 28.47
N ALA A 139 33.17 -5.67 27.18
CA ALA A 139 33.41 -4.80 26.05
C ALA A 139 32.25 -3.85 25.68
N LEU A 140 31.05 -3.99 26.25
CA LEU A 140 29.96 -3.04 25.97
C LEU A 140 30.17 -1.77 26.81
N GLN A 141 30.79 -0.77 26.19
CA GLN A 141 30.81 0.59 26.73
C GLN A 141 29.37 1.12 26.80
N PRO A 142 28.98 1.83 27.88
CA PRO A 142 27.69 2.49 27.94
C PRO A 142 27.53 3.42 26.74
N GLN A 143 26.43 3.26 25.98
CA GLN A 143 26.11 4.12 24.85
C GLN A 143 24.89 4.98 25.19
N GLU A 144 24.98 6.25 24.85
CA GLU A 144 23.84 7.15 24.91
C GLU A 144 22.90 6.90 23.73
N THR A 145 21.66 6.58 24.03
CA THR A 145 20.55 6.63 23.09
C THR A 145 19.84 7.96 23.30
N VAL A 146 20.09 8.91 22.40
CA VAL A 146 19.44 10.23 22.39
C VAL A 146 17.99 10.07 21.92
N TRP A 147 17.07 10.75 22.62
CA TRP A 147 15.63 10.69 22.36
C TRP A 147 15.03 12.08 22.09
N VAL A 148 15.58 13.13 22.71
CA VAL A 148 15.26 14.54 22.45
C VAL A 148 16.57 15.29 22.21
N GLU A 149 16.67 16.04 21.12
CA GLU A 149 17.80 16.93 20.77
C GLU A 149 17.21 18.11 19.97
N ASP A 150 17.40 18.14 18.65
CA ASP A 150 16.90 19.23 17.79
C ASP A 150 15.37 19.22 17.55
N ALA A 151 14.69 18.15 17.95
CA ALA A 151 13.26 17.96 17.81
C ALA A 151 12.74 16.90 18.79
N LEU A 152 11.41 16.83 18.91
CA LEU A 152 10.72 15.77 19.64
C LEU A 152 10.85 14.41 18.94
N PRO A 153 10.79 13.29 19.68
CA PRO A 153 10.89 11.95 19.11
C PRO A 153 9.73 11.62 18.18
N GLU A 154 9.97 10.68 17.26
CA GLU A 154 8.96 10.21 16.30
C GLU A 154 7.66 9.76 17.02
N GLY A 155 6.52 10.29 16.55
CA GLY A 155 5.20 9.99 17.09
C GLY A 155 4.80 10.76 18.35
N ALA A 156 5.69 11.59 18.90
CA ALA A 156 5.40 12.37 20.10
C ALA A 156 4.25 13.37 19.91
N LYS A 157 3.38 13.47 20.91
CA LYS A 157 2.36 14.52 21.06
C LYS A 157 2.82 15.54 22.11
N PRO A 158 3.22 16.75 21.71
CA PRO A 158 3.67 17.79 22.64
C PRO A 158 2.51 18.36 23.47
N SER A 159 2.84 18.84 24.66
CA SER A 159 1.99 19.64 25.54
C SER A 159 2.84 20.63 26.33
N GLY A 160 2.34 21.84 26.53
CA GLY A 160 3.11 22.95 27.09
C GLY A 160 3.92 23.72 26.04
N PRO A 161 4.64 24.78 26.46
CA PRO A 161 5.28 25.74 25.56
C PRO A 161 6.62 25.21 25.06
N TRP A 162 6.59 24.27 24.10
CA TRP A 162 7.81 23.83 23.41
C TRP A 162 8.38 24.98 22.58
N GLN A 163 9.45 25.61 23.08
CA GLN A 163 10.22 26.62 22.37
C GLN A 163 11.65 26.11 22.16
N PHE A 164 12.13 26.20 20.92
CA PHE A 164 13.51 25.86 20.57
C PHE A 164 14.28 27.12 20.19
N VAL A 165 15.53 27.22 20.64
CA VAL A 165 16.48 28.30 20.32
C VAL A 165 17.68 27.76 19.55
N THR A 166 18.35 28.63 18.81
CA THR A 166 19.61 28.36 18.09
C THR A 166 20.71 29.30 18.59
N ALA A 167 21.96 29.06 18.21
CA ALA A 167 23.06 30.01 18.46
C ALA A 167 22.66 31.44 17.99
N PRO A 168 22.98 32.51 18.75
CA PRO A 168 23.93 32.57 19.87
C PRO A 168 23.37 32.16 21.25
N SER A 169 22.11 31.74 21.35
CA SER A 169 21.57 31.19 22.60
C SER A 169 22.27 29.87 22.97
N PRO A 170 22.23 29.44 24.26
CA PRO A 170 22.85 28.17 24.67
C PRO A 170 22.28 26.98 23.89
N VAL A 171 23.17 26.25 23.19
CA VAL A 171 22.90 24.96 22.54
C VAL A 171 24.07 24.03 22.87
N PHE A 172 23.81 22.82 23.32
CA PHE A 172 24.85 21.86 23.72
C PHE A 172 25.33 21.03 22.54
N SER A 173 24.40 20.48 21.76
CA SER A 173 24.63 19.57 20.65
C SER A 173 23.64 19.86 19.52
N GLY A 174 23.99 19.53 18.28
CA GLY A 174 23.11 19.78 17.14
C GLY A 174 22.96 21.28 16.82
N GLU A 175 21.75 21.66 16.43
CA GLU A 175 21.39 23.02 15.99
C GLU A 175 20.48 23.76 16.99
N LYS A 176 19.72 23.03 17.83
CA LYS A 176 18.67 23.60 18.68
C LYS A 176 18.65 23.02 20.09
N ALA A 177 18.32 23.85 21.07
CA ALA A 177 17.98 23.44 22.44
C ALA A 177 16.58 23.93 22.82
N SER A 178 15.85 23.22 23.68
CA SER A 178 14.58 23.72 24.20
C SER A 178 14.80 24.71 25.34
N THR A 179 13.91 25.67 25.51
CA THR A 179 14.01 26.68 26.58
C THR A 179 12.64 27.00 27.18
N GLN A 180 12.63 27.41 28.45
CA GLN A 180 11.45 27.90 29.14
C GLN A 180 11.82 28.88 30.25
N THR A 181 11.08 29.98 30.33
CA THR A 181 11.10 30.94 31.44
C THR A 181 9.80 30.83 32.23
N ALA A 182 9.88 30.72 33.55
CA ALA A 182 8.71 30.54 34.41
C ALA A 182 8.70 31.50 35.61
N LYS A 183 7.49 31.87 36.07
CA LYS A 183 7.24 32.46 37.38
C LYS A 183 6.26 31.55 38.12
N GLY A 184 6.75 30.84 39.12
CA GLY A 184 6.10 29.66 39.69
C GLY A 184 6.42 28.38 38.93
N ARG A 185 5.62 27.35 39.16
CA ARG A 185 5.77 26.02 38.53
C ARG A 185 5.27 26.04 37.09
N ASP A 186 6.11 25.62 36.15
CA ASP A 186 5.73 25.41 34.75
C ASP A 186 6.45 24.21 34.13
N GLN A 187 5.94 23.70 33.00
CA GLN A 187 6.51 22.54 32.30
C GLN A 187 6.23 22.52 30.80
N HIS A 188 7.10 21.84 30.05
CA HIS A 188 6.81 21.33 28.72
C HIS A 188 7.10 19.82 28.67
N PHE A 189 6.24 19.06 27.99
CA PHE A 189 6.34 17.60 27.95
C PHE A 189 5.77 17.03 26.66
N PHE A 190 5.97 15.73 26.45
CA PHE A 190 5.30 15.00 25.38
C PHE A 190 4.84 13.62 25.86
N THR A 191 3.93 13.01 25.10
CA THR A 191 3.43 11.64 25.29
C THR A 191 3.35 10.92 23.94
N GLU A 192 3.00 9.62 23.95
CA GLU A 192 2.78 8.79 22.75
C GLU A 192 3.99 8.64 21.80
N ALA A 193 5.17 9.09 22.21
CA ALA A 193 6.39 8.87 21.45
C ALA A 193 6.66 7.37 21.28
N LYS A 194 7.39 7.01 20.22
CA LYS A 194 7.94 5.67 20.07
C LYS A 194 8.69 5.28 21.37
N PRO A 195 8.26 4.23 22.09
CA PRO A 195 8.73 4.05 23.47
C PRO A 195 10.22 3.73 23.58
N LEU A 196 10.89 4.38 24.52
CA LEU A 196 12.22 4.02 25.01
C LEU A 196 12.05 2.88 26.04
N THR A 197 12.65 1.72 25.76
CA THR A 197 12.54 0.55 26.64
C THR A 197 13.72 0.50 27.61
N ILE A 198 13.43 0.60 28.90
CA ILE A 198 14.43 0.60 29.97
C ILE A 198 15.04 -0.81 30.11
N LYS A 199 16.37 -0.88 30.16
CA LYS A 199 17.16 -2.06 30.49
C LYS A 199 17.72 -1.95 31.90
N GLU A 200 18.27 -3.06 32.36
CA GLU A 200 18.89 -3.15 33.67
C GLU A 200 20.18 -2.31 33.72
N GLY A 201 20.30 -1.46 34.74
CA GLY A 201 21.46 -0.56 34.91
C GLY A 201 21.40 0.73 34.08
N ASP A 202 20.32 0.97 33.33
CA ASP A 202 20.13 2.20 32.57
C ASP A 202 20.09 3.43 33.47
N ARG A 203 20.66 4.53 32.96
CA ARG A 203 20.57 5.86 33.57
C ARG A 203 19.91 6.82 32.59
N LEU A 204 18.95 7.57 33.07
CA LEU A 204 18.23 8.61 32.32
C LEU A 204 19.12 9.85 32.31
N VAL A 205 19.31 10.43 31.13
CA VAL A 205 20.26 11.53 30.90
C VAL A 205 19.52 12.72 30.29
N ALA A 206 19.84 13.93 30.75
CA ALA A 206 19.48 15.17 30.08
C ALA A 206 20.58 16.20 30.31
N TYR A 207 20.90 17.00 29.30
CA TYR A 207 21.79 18.15 29.48
C TYR A 207 20.94 19.37 29.79
N VAL A 208 21.38 20.14 30.78
CA VAL A 208 20.69 21.33 31.26
C VAL A 208 21.64 22.50 31.36
N PHE A 209 21.16 23.69 30.99
CA PHE A 209 21.83 24.96 31.24
C PHE A 209 20.86 25.84 32.03
N LEU A 210 21.32 26.34 33.17
CA LEU A 210 20.55 27.25 34.02
C LEU A 210 21.02 28.67 33.78
N ASP A 211 20.09 29.58 33.48
CA ASP A 211 20.41 30.98 33.26
C ASP A 211 21.00 31.60 34.55
N PRO A 212 22.22 32.17 34.51
CA PRO A 212 22.83 32.78 35.69
C PRO A 212 22.16 34.09 36.12
N ASP A 213 21.49 34.79 35.18
CA ASP A 213 20.81 36.06 35.44
C ASP A 213 19.37 35.85 35.94
N ASP A 214 18.80 34.67 35.68
CA ASP A 214 17.45 34.27 36.10
C ASP A 214 17.40 32.79 36.52
N PRO A 215 18.05 32.40 37.63
CA PRO A 215 18.17 31.00 38.02
C PRO A 215 16.84 30.43 38.53
N PRO A 216 16.49 29.17 38.19
CA PRO A 216 15.34 28.50 38.80
C PRO A 216 15.60 28.20 40.28
N LYS A 217 14.54 27.99 41.06
CA LYS A 217 14.65 27.48 42.44
C LYS A 217 14.63 25.95 42.50
N GLU A 218 14.02 25.33 41.50
CA GLU A 218 13.96 23.87 41.36
C GLU A 218 13.79 23.49 39.89
N ILE A 219 14.45 22.39 39.50
CA ILE A 219 14.18 21.70 38.23
C ILE A 219 13.78 20.25 38.51
N MET A 220 12.88 19.71 37.69
CA MET A 220 12.37 18.36 37.82
C MET A 220 12.21 17.70 36.45
N LEU A 221 12.67 16.45 36.35
CA LEU A 221 12.41 15.58 35.21
C LEU A 221 11.38 14.52 35.61
N GLN A 222 10.45 14.25 34.70
CA GLN A 222 9.43 13.21 34.88
C GLN A 222 9.38 12.31 33.65
N TRP A 223 9.18 11.02 33.86
CA TRP A 223 9.07 10.03 32.79
C TRP A 223 7.71 9.35 32.82
N ASN A 224 7.13 9.08 31.64
CA ASN A 224 5.85 8.41 31.51
C ASN A 224 6.01 7.03 30.89
N ASP A 225 5.66 5.97 31.60
CA ASP A 225 5.58 4.59 31.07
C ASP A 225 4.14 4.04 31.00
N GLY A 226 3.16 4.93 31.11
CA GLY A 226 1.76 4.68 31.49
C GLY A 226 1.35 5.48 32.72
N SER A 227 2.32 5.93 33.53
CA SER A 227 2.16 6.80 34.71
C SER A 227 3.27 7.85 34.79
N TRP A 228 3.01 9.00 35.41
CA TRP A 228 4.01 10.06 35.66
C TRP A 228 4.71 9.93 37.02
N GLU A 229 4.51 8.83 37.75
CA GLU A 229 5.04 8.60 39.11
C GLU A 229 6.54 8.24 39.14
N HIS A 230 7.30 8.76 38.18
CA HIS A 230 8.75 8.59 38.01
C HIS A 230 9.37 9.98 37.92
N ARG A 231 9.82 10.55 39.04
CA ARG A 231 10.26 11.95 39.11
C ARG A 231 11.57 12.11 39.87
N ALA A 232 12.46 12.92 39.31
CA ALA A 232 13.72 13.31 39.92
C ALA A 232 13.85 14.83 39.91
N PHE A 233 14.30 15.43 41.01
CA PHE A 233 14.43 16.88 41.12
C PHE A 233 15.74 17.34 41.78
N TRP A 234 16.09 18.59 41.49
CA TRP A 234 17.25 19.31 42.01
C TRP A 234 16.82 20.69 42.52
N GLY A 235 17.32 21.10 43.69
CA GLY A 235 17.05 22.41 44.29
C GLY A 235 16.18 22.39 45.55
N GLU A 236 15.30 23.39 45.68
CA GLU A 236 14.61 23.76 46.94
C GLU A 236 13.37 22.93 47.32
N ASP A 237 12.94 21.94 46.52
CA ASP A 237 11.76 21.08 46.81
C ASP A 237 10.41 21.85 46.92
N ARG A 238 10.20 22.83 46.03
CA ARG A 238 9.01 23.66 45.83
C ARG A 238 7.87 22.96 45.06
N ILE A 239 8.17 21.97 44.21
CA ILE A 239 7.18 21.25 43.40
C ILE A 239 6.62 20.07 44.21
N ASP A 240 5.34 20.15 44.58
CA ASP A 240 4.71 19.25 45.54
C ASP A 240 4.18 17.92 44.96
N TRP A 241 4.57 17.57 43.73
CA TRP A 241 4.07 16.40 43.03
C TRP A 241 4.69 15.08 43.49
N GLY A 242 3.85 14.09 43.77
CA GLY A 242 4.25 12.76 44.24
C GLY A 242 4.60 12.70 45.73
N LYS A 243 4.90 11.50 46.21
CA LYS A 243 5.25 11.23 47.61
C LYS A 243 6.75 11.38 47.83
N LYS A 244 7.12 12.31 48.72
CA LYS A 244 8.52 12.59 49.10
C LYS A 244 9.29 11.32 49.47
N GLY A 245 10.52 11.20 48.97
CA GLY A 245 11.42 10.08 49.26
C GLY A 245 11.09 8.80 48.48
N THR A 246 10.13 8.83 47.56
CA THR A 246 9.78 7.70 46.71
C THR A 246 10.17 7.97 45.25
N ALA A 247 9.99 6.96 44.39
CA ALA A 247 10.15 7.08 42.94
C ALA A 247 9.37 8.25 42.31
N SER A 248 8.23 8.60 42.91
CA SER A 248 7.35 9.67 42.44
C SER A 248 7.82 11.08 42.80
N ARG A 249 8.85 11.21 43.65
CA ARG A 249 9.47 12.49 44.07
C ARG A 249 10.84 12.24 44.72
N ARG A 250 11.83 11.92 43.89
CA ARG A 250 13.19 11.61 44.30
C ARG A 250 14.07 12.86 44.25
N ARG A 251 14.62 13.28 45.40
CA ARG A 251 15.65 14.33 45.43
C ARG A 251 16.97 13.76 44.94
N ILE A 252 17.59 14.40 43.96
CA ILE A 252 18.91 14.01 43.45
C ILE A 252 20.02 14.88 44.07
N GLY A 253 19.80 16.20 44.14
CA GLY A 253 20.81 17.12 44.69
C GLY A 253 20.36 18.57 44.72
N ASP A 254 21.33 19.46 44.91
CA ASP A 254 21.15 20.90 44.72
C ASP A 254 21.12 21.25 43.23
N LEU A 255 20.82 22.50 42.89
CA LEU A 255 20.81 22.95 41.50
C LEU A 255 22.19 22.72 40.85
N PRO A 256 22.23 22.27 39.58
CA PRO A 256 23.47 22.23 38.81
C PRO A 256 24.06 23.64 38.66
N LYS A 257 25.34 23.71 38.30
CA LYS A 257 26.07 24.97 38.18
C LYS A 257 25.42 25.88 37.12
N LEU A 258 25.26 27.15 37.48
CA LEU A 258 24.66 28.18 36.62
C LEU A 258 25.64 28.58 35.50
N GLY A 259 25.10 28.96 34.35
CA GLY A 259 25.90 29.48 33.22
C GLY A 259 26.74 28.44 32.47
N GLU A 260 26.56 27.14 32.73
CA GLU A 260 27.22 26.06 32.00
C GLU A 260 26.29 24.89 31.73
N TRP A 261 26.61 24.10 30.68
CA TRP A 261 25.90 22.86 30.40
C TRP A 261 26.34 21.77 31.36
N VAL A 262 25.38 21.25 32.14
CA VAL A 262 25.59 20.15 33.08
C VAL A 262 24.80 18.93 32.62
N ARG A 263 25.45 17.76 32.63
CA ARG A 263 24.81 16.48 32.35
C ARG A 263 24.14 15.95 33.62
N LEU A 264 22.81 15.92 33.63
CA LEU A 264 22.04 15.26 34.68
C LEU A 264 21.97 13.75 34.40
N GLU A 265 22.17 12.95 35.44
CA GLU A 265 22.06 11.49 35.35
C GLU A 265 21.27 10.92 36.52
N VAL A 266 20.21 10.18 36.20
CA VAL A 266 19.35 9.54 37.20
C VAL A 266 19.29 8.05 36.92
N PRO A 267 19.73 7.16 37.85
CA PRO A 267 19.50 5.73 37.71
C PRO A 267 18.01 5.45 37.51
N ALA A 268 17.63 4.70 36.47
CA ALA A 268 16.22 4.42 36.21
C ALA A 268 15.53 3.72 37.40
N SER A 269 16.28 2.89 38.13
CA SER A 269 15.82 2.23 39.36
C SER A 269 15.47 3.21 40.49
N ASP A 270 16.15 4.35 40.60
CA ASP A 270 15.91 5.33 41.67
C ASP A 270 14.55 6.03 41.53
N VAL A 271 14.04 6.11 40.30
CA VAL A 271 12.72 6.63 39.96
C VAL A 271 11.73 5.51 39.65
N GLY A 272 12.01 4.27 40.05
CA GLY A 272 11.07 3.15 39.97
C GLY A 272 10.82 2.58 38.56
N LEU A 273 11.59 3.01 37.55
CA LEU A 273 11.53 2.44 36.21
C LEU A 273 12.31 1.12 36.19
N LYS A 274 11.58 0.02 35.99
CA LYS A 274 12.14 -1.34 35.98
C LYS A 274 12.54 -1.76 34.57
N ARG A 275 13.37 -2.80 34.48
CA ARG A 275 13.67 -3.48 33.22
C ARG A 275 12.38 -3.82 32.46
N GLY A 276 12.30 -3.37 31.21
CA GLY A 276 11.15 -3.56 30.33
C GLY A 276 10.09 -2.45 30.40
N ALA A 277 10.22 -1.46 31.29
CA ALA A 277 9.38 -0.28 31.30
C ALA A 277 9.48 0.44 29.95
N LYS A 278 8.34 0.92 29.44
CA LYS A 278 8.22 1.54 28.12
C LYS A 278 7.93 3.01 28.26
N VAL A 279 8.97 3.81 28.40
CA VAL A 279 8.84 5.25 28.53
C VAL A 279 8.39 5.83 27.19
N ASN A 280 7.21 6.44 27.14
CA ASN A 280 6.60 7.04 25.95
C ASN A 280 6.33 8.54 26.12
N GLY A 281 6.71 9.12 27.25
CA GLY A 281 6.66 10.55 27.50
C GLY A 281 7.74 11.02 28.47
N TRP A 282 8.09 12.29 28.37
CA TRP A 282 9.08 12.96 29.22
C TRP A 282 8.62 14.40 29.48
N ALA A 283 8.67 14.84 30.73
CA ALA A 283 8.41 16.22 31.12
C ALA A 283 9.65 16.91 31.68
N PHE A 284 9.84 18.15 31.25
CA PHE A 284 10.85 19.09 31.70
C PHE A 284 10.12 20.17 32.49
N THR A 285 10.34 20.19 33.80
CA THR A 285 9.58 21.01 34.74
C THR A 285 10.54 21.89 35.54
N GLN A 286 10.12 23.11 35.84
CA GLN A 286 10.90 24.03 36.66
C GLN A 286 9.98 24.83 37.60
N PHE A 287 10.57 25.39 38.63
CA PHE A 287 9.96 26.40 39.50
C PHE A 287 10.82 27.67 39.45
N ASP A 288 10.24 28.75 38.93
CA ASP A 288 10.92 30.01 38.61
C ASP A 288 12.06 29.86 37.57
N GLY A 289 12.61 30.99 37.14
CA GLY A 289 13.84 31.10 36.35
C GLY A 289 13.72 30.75 34.88
N THR A 290 14.86 30.75 34.20
CA THR A 290 15.02 30.37 32.80
C THR A 290 15.94 29.15 32.67
N VAL A 291 15.46 28.11 31.97
CA VAL A 291 16.14 26.82 31.84
C VAL A 291 16.20 26.40 30.37
N PHE A 292 17.34 25.88 29.96
CA PHE A 292 17.54 25.27 28.65
C PHE A 292 17.81 23.77 28.81
N TRP A 293 17.21 22.97 27.94
CA TRP A 293 17.38 21.52 27.89
C TRP A 293 17.85 21.07 26.52
N ASP A 294 18.77 20.12 26.50
CA ASP A 294 19.29 19.54 25.28
C ASP A 294 19.69 18.08 25.51
N LYS A 295 19.81 17.32 24.43
CA LYS A 295 20.31 15.93 24.37
C LYS A 295 19.83 15.05 25.54
N ALA A 296 18.53 14.78 25.60
CA ALA A 296 17.92 13.91 26.60
C ALA A 296 17.69 12.48 26.06
N GLY A 297 17.88 11.47 26.91
CA GLY A 297 17.79 10.08 26.53
C GLY A 297 18.16 9.09 27.64
N VAL A 298 18.70 7.95 27.25
CA VAL A 298 19.19 6.92 28.19
C VAL A 298 20.64 6.58 27.88
N VAL A 299 21.44 6.36 28.91
CA VAL A 299 22.77 5.74 28.77
C VAL A 299 22.71 4.36 29.41
N GLY A 300 23.18 3.37 28.66
CA GLY A 300 23.15 1.98 29.09
C GLY A 300 23.97 1.08 28.17
N LYS A 301 24.21 -0.13 28.63
CA LYS A 301 24.87 -1.17 27.83
C LYS A 301 23.84 -1.82 26.90
N HIS A 302 23.49 -1.10 25.83
CA HIS A 302 22.46 -1.57 24.89
C HIS A 302 23.04 -2.30 23.68
N GLY A 303 22.50 -3.50 23.41
CA GLY A 303 22.83 -4.26 22.20
C GLY A 303 23.72 -5.45 22.54
N TYR A 304 24.31 -6.06 21.52
CA TYR A 304 25.17 -7.22 21.69
C TYR A 304 26.47 -7.02 20.91
N THR A 305 27.58 -7.34 21.56
CA THR A 305 28.88 -7.54 20.90
C THR A 305 29.22 -9.02 20.71
N SER A 306 28.59 -9.89 21.51
CA SER A 306 28.75 -11.35 21.45
C SER A 306 27.54 -12.03 20.78
N LEU A 307 27.82 -12.83 19.73
CA LEU A 307 26.82 -13.67 19.08
C LEU A 307 26.38 -14.77 20.05
N ALA A 308 27.33 -15.38 20.77
CA ALA A 308 27.04 -16.39 21.79
C ALA A 308 26.06 -15.87 22.85
N LYS A 309 26.30 -14.65 23.36
CA LYS A 309 25.45 -14.01 24.37
C LYS A 309 24.06 -13.68 23.83
N TRP A 310 23.98 -13.11 22.62
CA TRP A 310 22.69 -12.87 21.98
C TRP A 310 21.90 -14.18 21.83
N LEU A 311 22.54 -15.25 21.33
CA LEU A 311 21.88 -16.54 21.16
C LEU A 311 21.42 -17.16 22.48
N GLU A 312 22.18 -17.00 23.57
CA GLU A 312 21.78 -17.41 24.92
C GLU A 312 20.52 -16.66 25.36
N ASP A 313 20.53 -15.33 25.25
CA ASP A 313 19.39 -14.50 25.63
C ASP A 313 18.16 -14.81 24.79
N GLN A 314 18.30 -15.06 23.47
CA GLN A 314 17.19 -15.46 22.61
C GLN A 314 16.64 -16.85 22.96
N ARG A 315 17.44 -17.76 23.51
CA ARG A 315 16.95 -19.06 24.00
C ARG A 315 16.21 -18.89 25.33
N ALA A 316 16.72 -18.06 26.23
CA ALA A 316 16.10 -17.78 27.52
C ALA A 316 14.78 -17.00 27.37
N LYS A 317 14.78 -15.99 26.48
CA LYS A 317 13.63 -15.12 26.23
C LYS A 317 13.60 -14.66 24.76
N PRO A 318 12.97 -15.44 23.86
CA PRO A 318 12.92 -15.12 22.45
C PRO A 318 12.27 -13.77 22.15
N GLU A 319 12.93 -12.94 21.32
CA GLU A 319 12.34 -11.73 20.78
C GLU A 319 11.20 -12.05 19.80
N LYS A 320 10.16 -11.20 19.83
CA LYS A 320 9.06 -11.28 18.86
C LYS A 320 9.50 -10.64 17.54
N GLY A 321 9.17 -11.29 16.42
CA GLY A 321 9.39 -10.74 15.08
C GLY A 321 10.66 -11.20 14.36
N LEU A 322 11.44 -12.12 14.96
CA LEU A 322 12.56 -12.76 14.25
C LEU A 322 12.08 -13.50 12.98
N PRO A 323 12.85 -13.49 11.89
CA PRO A 323 12.56 -14.32 10.72
C PRO A 323 12.43 -15.80 11.11
N LYS A 324 11.48 -16.50 10.50
CA LYS A 324 11.14 -17.89 10.87
C LYS A 324 12.35 -18.83 10.85
N GLU A 325 13.21 -18.70 9.85
CA GLU A 325 14.41 -19.55 9.71
C GLU A 325 15.46 -19.24 10.78
N VAL A 326 15.63 -17.97 11.16
CA VAL A 326 16.53 -17.54 12.25
C VAL A 326 16.02 -18.09 13.57
N ALA A 327 14.74 -17.90 13.88
CA ALA A 327 14.12 -18.43 15.09
C ALA A 327 14.20 -19.97 15.17
N LYS A 328 14.08 -20.67 14.04
CA LYS A 328 14.25 -22.12 13.95
C LYS A 328 15.70 -22.52 14.22
N ALA A 329 16.67 -21.84 13.62
CA ALA A 329 18.10 -22.11 13.82
C ALA A 329 18.55 -21.87 15.28
N ILE A 330 18.04 -20.83 15.96
CA ILE A 330 18.35 -20.55 17.37
C ILE A 330 17.94 -21.71 18.30
N ARG A 331 16.82 -22.39 17.99
CA ARG A 331 16.27 -23.51 18.77
C ARG A 331 17.04 -24.81 18.60
N VAL A 332 17.85 -24.94 17.54
CA VAL A 332 18.69 -26.12 17.35
C VAL A 332 19.87 -26.02 18.32
N GLU A 333 20.08 -27.12 19.05
CA GLU A 333 21.20 -27.29 19.98
C GLU A 333 22.53 -26.97 19.27
N PRO A 334 23.44 -26.16 19.86
CA PRO A 334 24.66 -25.71 19.19
C PRO A 334 25.46 -26.83 18.51
N ALA A 335 25.63 -27.97 19.18
CA ALA A 335 26.37 -29.12 18.67
C ALA A 335 25.70 -29.85 17.48
N LYS A 336 24.41 -29.59 17.23
CA LYS A 336 23.62 -30.20 16.16
C LYS A 336 23.33 -29.24 15.00
N ARG A 337 23.83 -28.01 15.06
CA ARG A 337 23.61 -27.04 13.99
C ARG A 337 24.42 -27.40 12.75
N THR A 338 23.80 -27.18 11.60
CA THR A 338 24.51 -27.29 10.32
C THR A 338 25.34 -26.03 10.08
N ALA A 339 26.38 -26.13 9.26
CA ALA A 339 27.18 -24.97 8.85
C ALA A 339 26.34 -23.84 8.22
N ALA A 340 25.25 -24.20 7.53
CA ALA A 340 24.31 -23.23 6.96
C ALA A 340 23.51 -22.49 8.05
N GLN A 341 23.14 -23.17 9.14
CA GLN A 341 22.46 -22.54 10.28
C GLN A 341 23.39 -21.61 11.04
N ASP A 342 24.63 -22.03 11.31
CA ASP A 342 25.61 -21.16 11.98
C ASP A 342 25.94 -19.92 11.13
N LYS A 343 26.10 -20.10 9.81
CA LYS A 343 26.27 -18.99 8.88
C LYS A 343 25.07 -18.03 8.92
N LEU A 344 23.84 -18.54 8.85
CA LEU A 344 22.62 -17.73 8.93
C LEU A 344 22.56 -16.91 10.22
N LEU A 345 22.86 -17.52 11.37
CA LEU A 345 22.83 -16.84 12.67
C LEU A 345 23.91 -15.76 12.76
N ARG A 346 25.14 -16.06 12.28
CA ARG A 346 26.24 -15.09 12.26
C ARG A 346 25.92 -13.89 11.36
N GLU A 347 25.46 -14.13 10.14
CA GLU A 347 25.12 -13.07 9.18
C GLU A 347 23.96 -12.21 9.70
N TYR A 348 22.91 -12.83 10.23
CA TYR A 348 21.79 -12.11 10.85
C TYR A 348 22.24 -11.26 12.05
N PHE A 349 23.09 -11.82 12.92
CA PHE A 349 23.62 -11.11 14.06
C PHE A 349 24.41 -9.88 13.62
N ILE A 350 25.34 -10.02 12.68
CA ILE A 350 26.15 -8.92 12.15
C ILE A 350 25.27 -7.83 11.53
N GLU A 351 24.28 -8.21 10.73
CA GLU A 351 23.44 -7.27 9.99
C GLU A 351 22.46 -6.51 10.89
N HIS A 352 21.85 -7.19 11.87
CA HIS A 352 20.68 -6.66 12.58
C HIS A 352 20.88 -6.43 14.08
N VAL A 353 21.89 -7.05 14.68
CA VAL A 353 22.02 -7.14 16.15
C VAL A 353 23.32 -6.53 16.65
N TYR A 354 24.43 -6.76 15.94
CA TYR A 354 25.76 -6.38 16.35
C TYR A 354 25.89 -4.87 16.44
N VAL A 355 26.05 -4.37 17.68
CA VAL A 355 25.91 -2.94 17.97
C VAL A 355 26.93 -2.08 17.20
N VAL A 356 28.14 -2.61 16.97
CA VAL A 356 29.22 -1.92 16.27
C VAL A 356 28.90 -1.71 14.79
N ALA A 357 28.22 -2.67 14.16
CA ALA A 357 27.88 -2.59 12.73
C ALA A 357 26.52 -1.94 12.45
N ARG A 358 25.71 -1.69 13.49
CA ARG A 358 24.32 -1.26 13.35
C ARG A 358 24.15 0.02 12.53
N LYS A 359 25.01 1.02 12.73
CA LYS A 359 24.96 2.30 11.98
C LYS A 359 25.24 2.09 10.49
N GLU A 360 26.20 1.24 10.16
CA GLU A 360 26.56 0.93 8.78
C GLU A 360 25.41 0.21 8.07
N PHE A 361 24.90 -0.88 8.64
CA PHE A 361 23.82 -1.64 8.01
C PHE A 361 22.51 -0.87 7.96
N LYS A 362 22.19 -0.06 8.98
CA LYS A 362 21.04 0.87 8.94
C LYS A 362 21.09 1.77 7.70
N THR A 363 22.26 2.32 7.39
CA THR A 363 22.42 3.21 6.22
C THR A 363 22.10 2.46 4.91
N ILE A 364 22.52 1.20 4.79
CA ILE A 364 22.22 0.36 3.63
C ILE A 364 20.72 0.03 3.55
N HIS A 365 20.11 -0.36 4.68
CA HIS A 365 18.67 -0.65 4.75
C HIS A 365 17.82 0.58 4.40
N ASP A 366 18.19 1.77 4.88
CA ASP A 366 17.49 3.02 4.58
C ASP A 366 17.48 3.30 3.06
N GLN A 367 18.59 3.06 2.35
CA GLN A 367 18.64 3.22 0.89
C GLN A 367 17.79 2.19 0.15
N ILE A 368 17.83 0.93 0.59
CA ILE A 368 16.97 -0.14 0.05
C ILE A 368 15.49 0.23 0.23
N GLN A 369 15.08 0.66 1.42
CA GLN A 369 13.70 1.04 1.73
C GLN A 369 13.26 2.28 0.94
N LYS A 370 14.15 3.27 0.78
CA LYS A 370 13.89 4.47 -0.04
C LYS A 370 13.61 4.09 -1.50
N LEU A 371 14.44 3.21 -2.07
CA LEU A 371 14.27 2.75 -3.46
C LEU A 371 13.02 1.89 -3.65
N GLN A 372 12.71 1.02 -2.69
CA GLN A 372 11.47 0.24 -2.69
C GLN A 372 10.25 1.16 -2.66
N SER A 373 10.22 2.14 -1.75
CA SER A 373 9.15 3.14 -1.66
C SER A 373 9.01 3.95 -2.96
N ARG A 374 10.13 4.31 -3.59
CA ARG A 374 10.15 5.03 -4.89
C ARG A 374 9.53 4.18 -6.00
N ILE A 375 9.93 2.92 -6.13
CA ILE A 375 9.39 1.98 -7.11
C ILE A 375 7.88 1.82 -6.92
N GLU A 376 7.43 1.57 -5.69
CA GLU A 376 6.01 1.44 -5.37
C GLU A 376 5.23 2.71 -5.68
N SER A 377 5.80 3.88 -5.40
CA SER A 377 5.19 5.18 -5.71
C SER A 377 5.02 5.40 -7.21
N ILE A 378 6.05 5.12 -8.03
CA ILE A 378 5.99 5.21 -9.49
C ILE A 378 4.88 4.29 -10.01
N GLN A 379 4.87 3.04 -9.57
CA GLN A 379 3.85 2.07 -9.97
C GLN A 379 2.44 2.51 -9.54
N LYS A 380 2.26 2.98 -8.31
CA LYS A 380 0.93 3.41 -7.80
C LYS A 380 0.40 4.63 -8.54
N LYS A 381 1.28 5.53 -9.01
CA LYS A 381 0.92 6.72 -9.80
C LYS A 381 0.68 6.42 -11.28
N ALA A 382 1.11 5.27 -11.77
CA ALA A 382 0.89 4.88 -13.15
C ALA A 382 -0.61 4.85 -13.48
N PRO A 383 -1.03 5.36 -14.65
CA PRO A 383 -2.43 5.35 -15.05
C PRO A 383 -2.99 3.94 -15.12
N THR A 384 -4.28 3.86 -14.81
CA THR A 384 -5.08 2.65 -14.80
C THR A 384 -6.18 2.77 -15.83
N THR A 385 -6.57 1.64 -16.42
CA THR A 385 -7.74 1.57 -17.30
C THR A 385 -8.47 0.25 -17.09
N LEU A 386 -9.78 0.29 -17.27
CA LEU A 386 -10.65 -0.88 -17.12
C LEU A 386 -10.40 -1.86 -18.27
N ILE A 387 -10.31 -3.15 -17.94
CA ILE A 387 -10.20 -4.22 -18.93
C ILE A 387 -11.22 -5.31 -18.62
N PHE A 388 -11.47 -6.20 -19.58
CA PHE A 388 -12.22 -7.41 -19.32
C PHE A 388 -11.29 -8.62 -19.27
N ARG A 389 -11.02 -9.06 -18.05
CA ARG A 389 -10.41 -10.36 -17.78
C ARG A 389 -11.47 -11.38 -17.39
N GLU A 390 -11.37 -12.58 -17.95
CA GLU A 390 -12.26 -13.68 -17.61
C GLU A 390 -11.68 -14.47 -16.42
N LYS A 391 -12.53 -14.96 -15.52
CA LYS A 391 -12.10 -15.83 -14.42
C LYS A 391 -11.45 -17.11 -14.94
N LYS A 392 -10.43 -17.61 -14.24
CA LYS A 392 -9.81 -18.92 -14.51
C LYS A 392 -10.84 -20.05 -14.57
N LYS A 393 -11.85 -20.01 -13.69
CA LYS A 393 -13.02 -20.89 -13.71
C LYS A 393 -14.25 -20.05 -14.08
N PRO A 394 -14.79 -20.21 -15.31
CA PRO A 394 -16.01 -19.52 -15.71
C PRO A 394 -17.19 -19.82 -14.79
N ARG A 395 -18.06 -18.83 -14.61
CA ARG A 395 -19.31 -18.95 -13.87
C ARG A 395 -20.36 -19.59 -14.78
N GLN A 396 -21.06 -20.60 -14.27
CA GLN A 396 -22.21 -21.20 -14.95
C GLN A 396 -23.31 -20.14 -15.15
N ALA A 397 -23.79 -20.01 -16.38
CA ALA A 397 -24.96 -19.19 -16.71
C ALA A 397 -26.24 -20.03 -16.64
N TYR A 398 -27.34 -19.36 -16.37
CA TYR A 398 -28.67 -19.97 -16.26
C TYR A 398 -29.66 -19.11 -17.04
N TYR A 399 -30.68 -19.76 -17.57
CA TYR A 399 -31.88 -19.08 -18.04
C TYR A 399 -32.56 -18.45 -16.83
N LEU A 400 -32.93 -17.16 -16.91
CA LEU A 400 -33.65 -16.47 -15.83
C LEU A 400 -35.11 -16.27 -16.22
N HIS A 401 -36.02 -16.72 -15.37
CA HIS A 401 -37.44 -16.58 -15.63
C HIS A 401 -37.85 -15.11 -15.59
N ARG A 402 -38.29 -14.57 -16.73
CA ARG A 402 -38.64 -13.15 -16.92
C ARG A 402 -37.49 -12.17 -16.60
N GLY A 403 -36.23 -12.61 -16.68
CA GLY A 403 -35.08 -11.74 -16.39
C GLY A 403 -34.70 -11.62 -14.91
N GLU A 404 -35.47 -12.21 -13.99
CA GLU A 404 -35.27 -12.07 -12.55
C GLU A 404 -34.02 -12.82 -12.06
N TYR A 405 -33.10 -12.10 -11.40
CA TYR A 405 -31.75 -12.59 -11.06
C TYR A 405 -31.76 -13.81 -10.11
N ASP A 406 -32.81 -13.95 -9.31
CA ASP A 406 -33.02 -15.01 -8.34
C ASP A 406 -33.87 -16.18 -8.89
N GLN A 407 -34.57 -16.01 -10.01
CA GLN A 407 -35.40 -17.03 -10.65
C GLN A 407 -34.66 -17.85 -11.70
N LYS A 408 -33.58 -18.53 -11.29
CA LYS A 408 -32.78 -19.39 -12.16
C LYS A 408 -33.55 -20.65 -12.59
N ARG A 409 -33.39 -21.04 -13.85
CA ARG A 409 -33.95 -22.28 -14.43
C ARG A 409 -32.81 -23.20 -14.89
N HIS A 410 -32.88 -23.73 -16.10
CA HIS A 410 -31.89 -24.66 -16.61
C HIS A 410 -30.56 -23.96 -16.94
N LYS A 411 -29.48 -24.75 -16.98
CA LYS A 411 -28.14 -24.27 -17.34
C LYS A 411 -28.08 -23.92 -18.82
N VAL A 412 -27.42 -22.81 -19.14
CA VAL A 412 -27.22 -22.37 -20.52
C VAL A 412 -25.74 -22.40 -20.87
N SER A 413 -25.45 -22.86 -22.08
CA SER A 413 -24.10 -22.88 -22.66
C SER A 413 -23.86 -21.68 -23.58
N ARG A 414 -22.59 -21.33 -23.75
CA ARG A 414 -22.15 -20.33 -24.72
C ARG A 414 -22.46 -20.77 -26.16
N ARG A 415 -23.22 -19.96 -26.89
CA ARG A 415 -23.42 -20.09 -28.34
C ARG A 415 -23.93 -18.77 -28.95
N PRO A 416 -23.68 -18.48 -30.24
CA PRO A 416 -24.30 -17.36 -30.95
C PRO A 416 -25.79 -17.61 -31.25
N PRO A 417 -26.61 -16.58 -31.54
CA PRO A 417 -28.03 -16.76 -31.85
C PRO A 417 -28.31 -17.80 -32.96
N LYS A 418 -29.38 -18.62 -32.85
CA LYS A 418 -29.64 -19.73 -33.81
C LYS A 418 -29.94 -19.24 -35.21
N SER A 419 -30.53 -18.05 -35.31
CA SER A 419 -30.90 -17.40 -36.56
C SER A 419 -29.72 -16.78 -37.30
N LEU A 420 -28.55 -16.72 -36.67
CA LEU A 420 -27.30 -16.27 -37.27
C LEU A 420 -26.37 -17.47 -37.54
N PRO A 421 -25.34 -17.32 -38.40
CA PRO A 421 -24.38 -18.38 -38.66
C PRO A 421 -23.79 -18.96 -37.36
N PRO A 422 -23.44 -20.26 -37.33
CA PRO A 422 -22.78 -20.86 -36.17
C PRO A 422 -21.37 -20.29 -35.97
N LEU A 423 -20.73 -20.64 -34.86
CA LEU A 423 -19.30 -20.33 -34.68
C LEU A 423 -18.48 -20.95 -35.83
N PRO A 424 -17.44 -20.27 -36.33
CA PRO A 424 -16.52 -20.85 -37.30
C PRO A 424 -15.89 -22.15 -36.80
N GLU A 425 -15.60 -23.06 -37.71
CA GLU A 425 -14.94 -24.33 -37.37
C GLU A 425 -13.61 -24.09 -36.64
N GLY A 426 -13.34 -24.87 -35.59
CA GLY A 426 -12.15 -24.72 -34.75
C GLY A 426 -12.12 -23.48 -33.86
N ALA A 427 -13.14 -22.61 -33.88
CA ALA A 427 -13.22 -21.48 -32.97
C ALA A 427 -13.44 -21.97 -31.52
N PRO A 428 -12.68 -21.45 -30.54
CA PRO A 428 -12.85 -21.87 -29.14
C PRO A 428 -14.18 -21.35 -28.59
N ASN A 429 -14.91 -22.14 -27.80
CA ASN A 429 -16.18 -21.70 -27.21
C ASN A 429 -16.01 -20.76 -25.99
N ASN A 430 -15.44 -19.58 -26.26
CA ASN A 430 -15.20 -18.49 -25.31
C ASN A 430 -15.28 -17.14 -26.05
N ARG A 431 -15.00 -16.04 -25.35
CA ARG A 431 -15.08 -14.69 -25.95
C ARG A 431 -14.18 -14.48 -27.17
N LEU A 432 -13.06 -15.20 -27.29
CA LEU A 432 -12.22 -15.12 -28.49
C LEU A 432 -12.91 -15.76 -29.70
N GLY A 433 -13.60 -16.89 -29.51
CA GLY A 433 -14.43 -17.48 -30.57
C GLY A 433 -15.60 -16.59 -30.95
N LEU A 434 -16.27 -15.97 -29.97
CA LEU A 434 -17.33 -15.00 -30.24
C LEU A 434 -16.82 -13.79 -31.04
N ALA A 435 -15.63 -13.27 -30.71
CA ALA A 435 -15.03 -12.17 -31.46
C ALA A 435 -14.68 -12.58 -32.90
N ARG A 436 -14.14 -13.80 -33.11
CA ARG A 436 -13.88 -14.35 -34.45
C ARG A 436 -15.15 -14.56 -35.26
N TRP A 437 -16.23 -15.00 -34.62
CA TRP A 437 -17.55 -15.15 -35.24
C TRP A 437 -18.10 -13.81 -35.70
N LEU A 438 -17.99 -12.78 -34.88
CA LEU A 438 -18.52 -11.45 -35.18
C LEU A 438 -17.90 -10.83 -36.44
N VAL A 439 -16.59 -11.03 -36.65
CA VAL A 439 -15.87 -10.52 -37.82
C VAL A 439 -15.71 -11.56 -38.93
N SER A 440 -16.43 -12.68 -38.84
CA SER A 440 -16.36 -13.73 -39.86
C SER A 440 -16.99 -13.26 -41.18
N PRO A 441 -16.50 -13.73 -42.35
CA PRO A 441 -17.08 -13.38 -43.64
C PRO A 441 -18.57 -13.71 -43.77
N ASP A 442 -19.03 -14.76 -43.11
CA ASP A 442 -20.40 -15.23 -43.15
C ASP A 442 -21.35 -14.40 -42.27
N HIS A 443 -20.82 -13.59 -41.34
CA HIS A 443 -21.65 -12.81 -40.44
C HIS A 443 -22.31 -11.62 -41.16
N PRO A 444 -23.66 -11.55 -41.24
CA PRO A 444 -24.33 -10.62 -42.15
C PRO A 444 -24.39 -9.17 -41.65
N LEU A 445 -24.22 -8.90 -40.35
CA LEU A 445 -24.56 -7.59 -39.79
C LEU A 445 -23.34 -6.69 -39.56
N THR A 446 -22.28 -7.20 -38.95
CA THR A 446 -21.21 -6.39 -38.36
C THR A 446 -20.56 -5.37 -39.30
N SER A 447 -20.22 -5.75 -40.52
CA SER A 447 -19.62 -4.79 -41.47
C SER A 447 -20.63 -3.72 -41.92
N ARG A 448 -21.88 -4.09 -42.22
CA ARG A 448 -22.96 -3.15 -42.58
C ARG A 448 -23.22 -2.15 -41.47
N VAL A 449 -23.27 -2.66 -40.24
CA VAL A 449 -23.51 -1.88 -39.02
C VAL A 449 -22.37 -0.91 -38.76
N ALA A 450 -21.11 -1.35 -38.92
CA ALA A 450 -19.94 -0.48 -38.79
C ALA A 450 -19.92 0.62 -39.86
N VAL A 451 -20.07 0.26 -41.14
CA VAL A 451 -20.12 1.20 -42.27
C VAL A 451 -21.24 2.23 -42.07
N ASN A 452 -22.43 1.79 -41.69
CA ASN A 452 -23.56 2.69 -41.47
C ASN A 452 -23.29 3.74 -40.37
N ARG A 453 -22.60 3.34 -39.30
CA ARG A 453 -22.21 4.27 -38.22
C ARG A 453 -21.15 5.28 -38.68
N PHE A 454 -20.15 4.82 -39.42
CA PHE A 454 -19.14 5.72 -40.00
C PHE A 454 -19.77 6.69 -41.02
N TRP A 455 -20.66 6.19 -41.88
CA TRP A 455 -21.45 7.01 -42.79
C TRP A 455 -22.23 8.08 -42.03
N ALA A 456 -22.94 7.70 -40.97
CA ALA A 456 -23.72 8.65 -40.16
C ALA A 456 -22.85 9.72 -39.50
N GLN A 457 -21.60 9.41 -39.12
CA GLN A 457 -20.67 10.40 -38.56
C GLN A 457 -20.22 11.44 -39.59
N VAL A 458 -20.11 11.06 -40.87
CA VAL A 458 -19.69 11.95 -41.96
C VAL A 458 -20.87 12.75 -42.52
N PHE A 459 -22.01 12.09 -42.75
CA PHE A 459 -23.15 12.65 -43.48
C PHE A 459 -24.36 13.00 -42.59
N GLY A 460 -24.24 12.84 -41.26
CA GLY A 460 -25.26 13.17 -40.26
C GLY A 460 -26.40 12.16 -40.13
N THR A 461 -26.73 11.39 -41.19
CA THR A 461 -27.73 10.31 -41.15
C THR A 461 -27.17 9.05 -41.81
N GLY A 462 -27.36 7.90 -41.17
CA GLY A 462 -26.95 6.61 -41.73
C GLY A 462 -27.77 6.21 -42.96
N ILE A 463 -27.20 5.35 -43.81
CA ILE A 463 -27.93 4.69 -44.91
C ILE A 463 -29.16 3.95 -44.35
N VAL A 464 -28.98 3.30 -43.20
CA VAL A 464 -30.03 2.87 -42.27
C VAL A 464 -30.12 3.93 -41.17
N LYS A 465 -31.24 4.67 -41.14
CA LYS A 465 -31.42 5.79 -40.20
C LYS A 465 -31.47 5.33 -38.74
N THR A 466 -32.04 4.16 -38.47
CA THR A 466 -32.04 3.49 -37.17
C THR A 466 -30.73 2.76 -36.94
N ALA A 467 -29.65 3.48 -36.62
CA ALA A 467 -28.31 2.89 -36.51
C ALA A 467 -28.17 1.77 -35.44
N GLU A 468 -29.13 1.68 -34.51
CA GLU A 468 -29.19 0.68 -33.44
C GLU A 468 -30.15 -0.50 -33.74
N ASP A 469 -30.89 -0.44 -34.84
CA ASP A 469 -31.87 -1.46 -35.23
C ASP A 469 -31.84 -1.69 -36.76
N PHE A 470 -31.24 -2.81 -37.15
CA PHE A 470 -31.18 -3.39 -38.49
C PHE A 470 -32.22 -4.52 -38.66
N GLY A 471 -33.02 -4.78 -37.63
CA GLY A 471 -34.10 -5.75 -37.63
C GLY A 471 -35.36 -5.24 -38.31
N VAL A 472 -36.44 -5.97 -38.12
CA VAL A 472 -37.73 -5.71 -38.78
C VAL A 472 -38.39 -4.41 -38.31
N GLN A 473 -38.02 -3.92 -37.11
CA GLN A 473 -38.49 -2.64 -36.58
C GLN A 473 -37.63 -1.44 -36.98
N GLY A 474 -36.44 -1.69 -37.55
CA GLY A 474 -35.57 -0.66 -38.11
C GLY A 474 -36.09 -0.09 -39.44
N GLU A 475 -35.60 1.10 -39.79
CA GLU A 475 -35.78 1.64 -41.13
C GLU A 475 -34.96 0.82 -42.15
N ARG A 476 -35.53 0.54 -43.32
CA ARG A 476 -34.79 -0.13 -44.40
C ARG A 476 -33.67 0.79 -44.92
N PRO A 477 -32.55 0.24 -45.39
CA PRO A 477 -31.50 1.05 -45.99
C PRO A 477 -32.04 1.84 -47.18
N SER A 478 -31.77 3.14 -47.22
CA SER A 478 -32.12 4.00 -48.35
C SER A 478 -31.43 3.56 -49.65
N HIS A 479 -30.20 3.08 -49.54
CA HIS A 479 -29.36 2.61 -50.65
C HIS A 479 -28.77 1.22 -50.33
N PRO A 480 -29.56 0.12 -50.43
CA PRO A 480 -29.14 -1.21 -49.98
C PRO A 480 -27.88 -1.72 -50.70
N LYS A 481 -27.81 -1.55 -52.03
CA LYS A 481 -26.66 -2.01 -52.83
C LYS A 481 -25.37 -1.27 -52.47
N LEU A 482 -25.47 0.02 -52.14
CA LEU A 482 -24.32 0.83 -51.73
C LEU A 482 -23.81 0.37 -50.36
N LEU A 483 -24.72 0.15 -49.40
CA LEU A 483 -24.36 -0.37 -48.09
C LEU A 483 -23.68 -1.74 -48.19
N ASP A 484 -24.23 -2.64 -49.01
CA ASP A 484 -23.64 -3.96 -49.23
C ASP A 484 -22.25 -3.87 -49.84
N TRP A 485 -22.07 -3.02 -50.86
CA TRP A 485 -20.77 -2.83 -51.51
C TRP A 485 -19.72 -2.27 -50.54
N LEU A 486 -20.05 -1.20 -49.81
CA LEU A 486 -19.15 -0.61 -48.80
C LEU A 486 -18.83 -1.59 -47.67
N ALA A 487 -19.81 -2.40 -47.24
CA ALA A 487 -19.62 -3.38 -46.17
C ALA A 487 -18.69 -4.53 -46.58
N VAL A 488 -18.77 -4.98 -47.84
CA VAL A 488 -17.85 -5.99 -48.39
C VAL A 488 -16.45 -5.41 -48.55
N ASP A 489 -16.32 -4.23 -49.16
CA ASP A 489 -15.03 -3.54 -49.35
C ASP A 489 -14.34 -3.23 -48.01
N PHE A 490 -15.08 -2.74 -47.01
CA PHE A 490 -14.53 -2.49 -45.67
C PHE A 490 -14.02 -3.78 -45.00
N ARG A 491 -14.72 -4.90 -45.16
CA ARG A 491 -14.27 -6.20 -44.62
C ARG A 491 -13.03 -6.71 -45.36
N GLU A 492 -13.01 -6.63 -46.69
CA GLU A 492 -11.94 -7.17 -47.55
C GLU A 492 -10.66 -6.34 -47.52
N SER A 493 -10.76 -5.04 -47.25
CA SER A 493 -9.61 -4.20 -46.91
C SER A 493 -8.97 -4.53 -45.55
N GLY A 494 -9.51 -5.51 -44.81
CA GLY A 494 -9.02 -5.91 -43.50
C GLY A 494 -9.51 -5.01 -42.38
N TRP A 495 -10.72 -4.44 -42.51
CA TRP A 495 -11.31 -3.48 -41.56
C TRP A 495 -10.52 -2.16 -41.49
N ASP A 496 -9.92 -1.71 -42.59
CA ASP A 496 -9.18 -0.46 -42.66
C ASP A 496 -10.13 0.74 -42.68
N VAL A 497 -10.23 1.41 -41.52
CA VAL A 497 -11.07 2.61 -41.36
C VAL A 497 -10.59 3.77 -42.24
N LYS A 498 -9.28 3.92 -42.48
CA LYS A 498 -8.76 5.00 -43.34
C LYS A 498 -9.10 4.75 -44.80
N HIS A 499 -9.11 3.49 -45.23
CA HIS A 499 -9.60 3.11 -46.56
C HIS A 499 -11.08 3.45 -46.71
N LEU A 500 -11.93 3.03 -45.76
CA LEU A 500 -13.36 3.36 -45.77
C LEU A 500 -13.59 4.88 -45.83
N MET A 501 -12.90 5.67 -45.00
CA MET A 501 -13.04 7.14 -44.97
C MET A 501 -12.61 7.83 -46.28
N LYS A 502 -11.83 7.17 -47.14
CA LYS A 502 -11.50 7.70 -48.48
C LYS A 502 -12.54 7.29 -49.53
N GLN A 503 -13.27 6.19 -49.30
CA GLN A 503 -14.35 5.72 -50.17
C GLN A 503 -15.66 6.49 -49.92
N LEU A 504 -15.90 6.86 -48.65
CA LEU A 504 -16.95 7.80 -48.24
C LEU A 504 -16.63 9.21 -48.74
#